data_AF-A0A8R1TTZ4-F1
#
_entry.id   AF-A0A8R1TTZ4-F1
#
_cell.length_a   1.000
_cell.length_b   1.000
_cell.length_c   1.000
_cell.angle_alpha   90.00
_cell.angle_beta   90.00
_cell.angle_gamma   90.00
#
_symmetry.space_group_name_H-M   'P 1'
#
loop_
_entity.id
_entity.type
_entity.pdbx_description
1 polymer ?
#
loop_
_entity_poly.entity_id
_entity_poly.type
_entity_poly.pdbx_seq_one_letter_code
_entity_poly.pdbx_strand_id
1 'polypeptide(L)' 'MQNGMLCVEGHHEERNDQHGSVERHFIRKYTIPKTVLQDSLESQLSDQGVLRITAKKKTIENPQIKNIPIQFSSTKNDKQ' A
#
# COMPACT_ATOMS: atom_id res chain seq x y z
N MET A 1 -6.54 -14.07 -0.07
CA MET A 1 -6.14 -13.13 1.01
C MET A 1 -6.18 -13.87 2.34
N GLN A 2 -5.09 -13.91 3.10
CA GLN A 2 -5.05 -14.53 4.43
C GLN A 2 -4.53 -13.50 5.43
N ASN A 3 -5.16 -13.38 6.60
CA ASN A 3 -4.74 -12.50 7.70
C ASN A 3 -4.56 -11.02 7.29
N GLY A 4 -5.35 -10.53 6.34
CA GLY A 4 -5.22 -9.15 5.83
C GLY A 4 -3.97 -8.91 4.98
N MET A 5 -3.29 -9.96 4.51
CA MET A 5 -2.12 -9.87 3.65
C MET A 5 -2.46 -10.24 2.21
N LEU A 6 -1.93 -9.43 1.28
CA LEU A 6 -1.89 -9.69 -0.15
C LEU A 6 -0.63 -10.47 -0.47
N CYS A 7 -0.79 -11.63 -1.10
CA CYS A 7 0.29 -12.46 -1.59
C CYS A 7 0.43 -12.25 -3.09
N VAL A 8 1.64 -11.97 -3.55
CA VAL A 8 2.01 -11.88 -4.97
C VAL A 8 3.06 -12.95 -5.20
N GLU A 9 2.74 -13.91 -6.06
CA GLU A 9 3.60 -15.03 -6.40
C GLU A 9 3.94 -14.95 -7.88
N GLY A 10 5.16 -15.33 -8.21
CA GLY A 10 5.60 -15.37 -9.59
C GLY A 10 6.68 -16.41 -9.78
N HIS A 11 6.60 -17.06 -10.94
CA HIS A 11 7.54 -18.08 -11.37
C HIS A 11 8.06 -17.68 -12.75
N HIS A 12 9.36 -17.48 -12.82
CA HIS A 12 10.09 -17.38 -14.06
C HIS A 12 10.67 -18.76 -14.32
N GLU A 13 10.17 -19.41 -15.36
CA GLU A 13 10.65 -20.71 -15.83
C GLU A 13 12.15 -20.66 -16.12
N GLU A 14 12.75 -21.85 -16.17
CA GLU A 14 14.16 -22.01 -16.46
C GLU A 14 14.53 -21.40 -17.82
N ARG A 15 15.61 -20.64 -17.84
CA ARG A 15 16.21 -20.08 -19.06
C ARG A 15 17.73 -20.15 -19.00
N ASN A 16 18.37 -20.25 -20.15
CA ASN A 16 19.83 -20.18 -20.23
C ASN A 16 20.34 -18.73 -20.19
N ASP A 17 21.46 -18.50 -19.52
CA ASP A 17 22.23 -17.26 -19.53
C ASP A 17 23.74 -17.55 -19.75
N GLN A 18 24.58 -16.52 -19.59
CA GLN A 18 26.03 -16.63 -19.85
C GLN A 18 26.76 -17.61 -18.90
N HIS A 19 26.15 -18.00 -17.78
CA HIS A 19 26.77 -18.79 -16.73
C HIS A 19 26.08 -20.15 -16.51
N GLY A 20 25.01 -20.46 -17.24
CA GLY A 20 24.29 -21.72 -17.12
C GLY A 20 22.80 -21.55 -17.36
N SER A 21 21.97 -22.27 -16.62
CA SER A 21 20.53 -22.06 -16.58
C SER A 21 20.08 -21.43 -15.27
N VAL A 22 18.97 -20.69 -15.31
CA VAL A 22 18.39 -20.03 -14.15
C VAL A 22 16.87 -20.12 -14.17
N GLU A 23 16.32 -20.59 -13.06
CA GLU A 23 14.89 -20.59 -12.74
C GLU A 23 14.69 -19.70 -11.51
N ARG A 24 13.58 -18.94 -11.44
CA ARG A 24 13.30 -18.08 -10.29
C ARG A 24 11.85 -18.21 -9.84
N HIS A 25 11.66 -18.57 -8.58
CA HIS A 25 10.38 -18.51 -7.91
C HIS A 25 10.41 -17.45 -6.80
N PHE A 26 9.40 -16.60 -6.70
CA PHE A 26 9.30 -15.60 -5.65
C PHE A 26 7.89 -15.51 -5.06
N ILE A 27 7.85 -15.20 -3.77
CA ILE A 27 6.63 -14.90 -3.02
C ILE A 27 6.84 -13.58 -2.29
N ARG A 28 5.97 -12.60 -2.54
CA ARG A 28 5.99 -11.29 -1.90
C ARG A 28 4.67 -11.06 -1.20
N LYS A 29 4.73 -10.80 0.11
CA LYS A 29 3.53 -10.55 0.92
C LYS A 29 3.49 -9.10 1.40
N TYR A 30 2.31 -8.48 1.32
CA TYR A 30 2.05 -7.11 1.74
C TYR A 30 0.89 -7.06 2.72
N THR A 31 1.08 -6.42 3.88
CA THR A 31 -0.03 -6.14 4.79
C THR A 31 -0.93 -5.08 4.18
N ILE A 32 -2.20 -5.40 3.96
CA ILE A 32 -3.17 -4.48 3.39
C ILE A 32 -3.76 -3.59 4.51
N PRO A 33 -3.76 -2.26 4.34
CA PRO A 33 -4.38 -1.37 5.32
C PRO A 33 -5.86 -1.71 5.53
N LYS A 34 -6.32 -1.61 6.78
CA LYS A 34 -7.72 -1.89 7.15
C LYS A 34 -8.73 -0.98 6.45
N THR A 35 -8.28 0.17 5.97
CA THR A 35 -9.06 1.18 5.22
C THR A 35 -9.30 0.79 3.76
N VAL A 36 -8.73 -0.31 3.25
CA VAL A 36 -8.92 -0.78 1.87
C VAL A 36 -10.15 -1.68 1.78
N LEU A 37 -10.97 -1.47 0.75
CA LEU A 37 -12.06 -2.38 0.39
C LEU A 37 -11.49 -3.55 -0.42
N GLN A 38 -11.35 -4.71 0.20
CA GLN A 38 -10.61 -5.83 -0.39
C GLN A 38 -11.24 -6.36 -1.69
N ASP A 39 -12.56 -6.37 -1.80
CA ASP A 39 -13.28 -6.83 -3.00
C ASP A 39 -13.08 -5.92 -4.22
N SER A 40 -12.47 -4.74 -4.01
CA SER A 40 -12.10 -3.82 -5.09
C SER A 40 -10.64 -3.94 -5.54
N LEU A 41 -9.91 -4.93 -5.03
CA LEU A 41 -8.55 -5.21 -5.49
C LEU A 41 -8.58 -5.61 -6.96
N GLU A 42 -7.75 -4.94 -7.75
CA GLU A 42 -7.53 -5.22 -9.16
C GLU A 42 -6.02 -5.13 -9.46
N SER A 43 -5.58 -5.84 -10.49
CA SER A 43 -4.18 -5.87 -10.91
C SER A 43 -4.04 -5.57 -12.39
N GLN A 44 -2.99 -4.85 -12.76
CA GLN A 44 -2.64 -4.52 -14.13
C GLN A 44 -1.13 -4.63 -14.31
N LEU A 45 -0.69 -5.38 -15.32
CA LEU A 45 0.71 -5.38 -15.76
C LEU A 45 0.85 -4.41 -16.93
N SER A 46 1.72 -3.43 -16.79
CA SER A 46 2.05 -2.50 -17.89
C SER A 46 2.94 -3.16 -18.94
N ASP A 47 2.98 -2.57 -20.13
CA ASP A 47 3.87 -2.91 -21.24
C ASP A 47 5.35 -2.76 -20.89
N GLN A 48 5.68 -1.92 -19.91
CA GLN A 48 7.02 -1.75 -19.35
C GLN A 48 7.35 -2.74 -18.21
N GLY A 49 6.51 -3.76 -17.99
CA GLY A 49 6.77 -4.84 -17.02
C GLY A 49 6.49 -4.47 -15.56
N VAL A 50 5.81 -3.36 -15.29
CA VAL A 50 5.43 -2.96 -13.92
C VAL A 50 4.07 -3.54 -13.56
N LEU A 51 4.03 -4.44 -12.57
CA LEU A 51 2.79 -4.93 -11.97
C LEU A 51 2.25 -3.89 -10.98
N ARG A 52 1.08 -3.34 -11.27
CA ARG A 52 0.34 -2.43 -10.40
C ARG A 52 -0.85 -3.17 -9.79
N ILE A 53 -1.02 -3.04 -8.47
CA ILE A 53 -2.20 -3.54 -7.76
C ILE A 53 -2.89 -2.34 -7.12
N THR A 54 -4.16 -2.12 -7.44
CA THR A 54 -4.98 -1.00 -6.97
C THR A 54 -6.19 -1.51 -6.21
N ALA A 55 -6.71 -0.67 -5.31
CA ALA A 55 -7.96 -0.92 -4.60
C ALA A 55 -8.58 0.40 -4.15
N LYS A 56 -9.91 0.39 -3.96
CA LYS A 56 -10.65 1.50 -3.39
C LYS A 56 -10.48 1.53 -1.88
N LYS A 57 -10.58 2.72 -1.30
CA LYS A 57 -10.69 2.90 0.15
C LYS A 57 -12.14 2.65 0.56
N LYS A 58 -12.35 2.05 1.73
CA LYS A 58 -13.65 2.02 2.40
C LYS A 58 -14.12 3.46 2.62
N THR A 59 -15.38 3.72 2.32
CA THR A 59 -16.01 4.99 2.67
C THR A 59 -16.12 5.10 4.18
N ILE A 60 -15.74 6.25 4.73
CA ILE A 60 -15.99 6.54 6.15
C ILE A 60 -17.43 7.03 6.22
N GLU A 61 -18.34 6.16 6.64
CA GLU A 61 -19.68 6.59 7.00
C GLU A 61 -19.58 7.54 8.20
N ASN A 62 -20.08 8.77 8.01
CA ASN A 62 -20.08 9.83 9.01
C ASN A 62 -18.66 10.27 9.47
N PRO A 63 -17.92 11.04 8.65
CA PRO A 63 -16.62 11.57 9.05
C PRO A 63 -16.77 12.40 10.33
N GLN A 64 -16.04 12.02 11.38
CA GLN A 64 -16.00 12.76 12.64
C GLN A 64 -15.25 14.07 12.41
N ILE A 65 -15.95 15.10 11.96
CA ILE A 65 -15.40 16.45 11.78
C ILE A 65 -15.32 17.08 13.16
N LYS A 66 -14.09 17.39 13.59
CA LYS A 66 -13.84 18.15 14.82
C LYS A 66 -13.41 19.57 14.46
N ASN A 67 -14.24 20.54 14.82
CA ASN A 67 -13.86 21.95 14.75
C ASN A 67 -12.92 22.26 15.92
N ILE A 68 -11.66 22.60 15.61
CA ILE A 68 -10.68 23.01 16.61
C ILE A 68 -10.54 24.53 16.48
N PRO A 69 -11.02 25.33 17.45
CA PRO A 69 -10.87 26.77 17.41
C PRO A 69 -9.39 27.15 17.56
N ILE A 70 -8.95 28.15 16.79
CA ILE A 70 -7.61 28.71 16.90
C ILE A 70 -7.53 29.48 18.21
N GLN A 71 -6.58 29.13 19.06
CA GLN A 71 -6.29 29.85 20.31
C GLN A 71 -5.00 30.65 20.13
N PHE A 72 -5.05 31.96 20.39
CA PHE A 72 -3.87 32.82 20.40
C PHE A 72 -3.34 32.95 21.84
N SER A 73 -2.14 32.45 22.09
CA SER A 73 -1.42 32.68 23.34
C SER A 73 -0.42 33.83 23.14
N SER A 74 -0.67 34.97 23.79
CA SER A 74 0.36 36.00 23.93
C SER A 74 1.25 35.64 25.11
N THR A 75 2.48 35.20 24.83
CA THR A 75 3.53 35.13 25.84
C THR A 75 3.97 36.55 26.17
N LYS A 76 3.28 37.19 27.12
CA LYS A 76 3.84 38.36 27.81
C LYS A 76 4.96 37.89 28.73
N ASN A 77 6.16 37.77 28.17
CA ASN A 77 7.40 37.81 28.93
C ASN A 77 7.67 39.27 29.31
N ASP A 78 6.85 39.84 30.19
CA ASP A 78 7.17 41.13 30.79
C ASP A 78 8.25 40.86 31.84
N LYS A 79 9.49 41.02 31.36
CA LYS A 79 10.70 41.20 32.14
C LYS A 79 10.49 42.34 33.14
N GLN A 80 10.63 42.07 34.44
CA GLN A 80 11.51 42.76 35.39
C GLN A 80 11.37 42.19 36.79
#